data_AF-A0A0D6ETT1-F1
#
_entry.id   AF-A0A0D6ETT1-F1
#
_cell.length_a   1.000
_cell.length_b   1.000
_cell.length_c   1.000
_cell.angle_alpha   90.00
_cell.angle_beta   90.00
_cell.angle_gamma   90.00
#
_symmetry.space_group_name_H-M   'P 1'
#
loop_
_entity.id
_entity.type
_entity.pdbx_description
1 polymer ?
#
loop_
_entity_poly.entity_id
_entity_poly.type
_entity_poly.pdbx_seq_one_letter_code
_entity_poly.pdbx_strand_id
1 'polypeptide(L)'
;MAAEPLLGTPYLVSQSHSSASSTERTRITPSLCSNLSAFKSLLAQSRKLDDAITTRLNRASALARSHGQPGGGECQAVWEQLVERWGERGEVLAYCDRVLAEQGQGTSKGKERMPEEKGLSADLGELGRGRLAEDDIKRRQLVTELSVESIIRARSLSFFLSRCPDHPQDHPPLPELPKLGADDETEEERRRRRGRDARGGVRWGG
;
A
#
# COMPACT_ATOMS: atom_id res chain seq x y z
N MET A 1 39.93 26.95 3.94
CA MET A 1 38.87 27.69 4.66
C MET A 1 38.00 26.67 5.36
N ALA A 2 38.10 26.54 6.69
CA ALA A 2 37.31 25.59 7.45
C ALA A 2 35.92 26.19 7.69
N ALA A 3 34.86 25.46 7.32
CA ALA A 3 33.48 25.88 7.58
C ALA A 3 33.23 25.89 9.09
N GLU A 4 32.68 26.98 9.62
CA GLU A 4 32.27 27.06 11.02
C GLU A 4 31.20 25.99 11.33
N PRO A 5 31.31 25.30 12.47
CA PRO A 5 30.29 24.34 12.87
C PRO A 5 28.98 25.08 13.16
N LEU A 6 27.94 24.78 12.37
CA LEU A 6 26.60 25.27 12.64
C LEU A 6 26.15 24.71 13.99
N LEU A 7 25.81 25.59 14.93
CA LEU A 7 25.25 25.26 16.24
C LEU A 7 23.85 25.89 16.35
N GLY A 8 22.93 25.20 17.01
CA GLY A 8 21.56 25.69 17.27
C GLY A 8 20.54 25.38 16.15
N THR A 9 19.56 26.28 15.95
CA THR A 9 18.50 26.15 14.94
C THR A 9 18.97 25.87 13.51
N PRO A 10 20.03 26.50 12.97
CA PRO A 10 20.51 26.18 11.62
C PRO A 10 21.09 24.76 11.50
N TYR A 11 21.66 24.19 12.58
CA TYR A 11 22.09 22.79 12.61
C TYR A 11 20.89 21.82 12.58
N LEU A 12 19.81 22.15 13.29
CA LEU A 12 18.59 21.36 13.30
C LEU A 12 17.83 21.43 11.96
N VAL A 13 17.88 22.58 11.29
CA VAL A 13 17.37 22.75 9.91
C VAL A 13 18.26 22.01 8.91
N SER A 14 19.59 22.08 9.06
CA SER A 14 20.53 21.33 8.22
C SER A 14 20.33 19.82 8.35
N GLN A 15 20.24 19.29 9.57
CA GLN A 15 19.93 17.87 9.81
C GLN A 15 18.56 17.43 9.27
N SER A 16 17.58 18.34 9.18
CA SER A 16 16.29 18.04 8.57
C SER A 16 16.38 17.84 7.04
N HIS A 17 17.42 18.39 6.40
CA HIS A 17 17.79 18.10 5.01
C HIS A 17 18.77 16.92 4.91
N SER A 18 19.65 16.71 5.90
CA SER A 18 20.61 15.59 5.96
C SER A 18 19.96 14.23 6.29
N SER A 19 18.68 14.22 6.64
CA SER A 19 17.91 12.96 6.75
C SER A 19 17.57 12.36 5.37
N ALA A 20 18.00 12.97 4.28
CA ALA A 20 18.26 12.28 3.02
C ALA A 20 19.46 11.32 3.17
N SER A 21 19.40 10.42 4.17
CA SER A 21 20.04 9.12 4.00
C SER A 21 19.40 8.57 2.73
N SER A 22 20.22 8.33 1.72
CA SER A 22 19.83 7.61 0.52
C SER A 22 19.05 6.39 0.97
N THR A 23 17.72 6.47 0.91
CA THR A 23 16.83 5.33 1.14
C THR A 23 17.27 4.34 0.09
N GLU A 24 18.00 3.32 0.53
CA GLU A 24 18.36 2.19 -0.30
C GLU A 24 17.01 1.62 -0.76
N ARG A 25 16.56 2.05 -1.94
CA ARG A 25 15.25 1.68 -2.49
C ARG A 25 15.23 0.17 -2.48
N THR A 26 14.43 -0.39 -1.58
CA THR A 26 14.42 -1.84 -1.38
C THR A 26 14.02 -2.45 -2.70
N ARG A 27 14.92 -3.24 -3.31
CA ARG A 27 14.63 -3.87 -4.60
C ARG A 27 13.41 -4.76 -4.43
N ILE A 28 12.35 -4.44 -5.16
CA ILE A 28 11.09 -5.18 -5.14
C ILE A 28 11.32 -6.44 -5.98
N THR A 29 11.21 -7.62 -5.36
CA THR A 29 11.41 -8.93 -6.01
C THR A 29 10.14 -9.76 -5.98
N PRO A 30 9.96 -10.78 -6.85
CA PRO A 30 8.80 -11.67 -6.79
C PRO A 30 8.68 -12.41 -5.45
N SER A 31 9.82 -12.73 -4.82
CA SER A 31 9.89 -13.40 -3.52
C SER A 31 9.34 -12.55 -2.36
N LEU A 32 9.36 -11.21 -2.50
CA LEU A 32 8.72 -10.32 -1.54
C LEU A 32 7.19 -10.54 -1.53
N CYS A 33 6.59 -10.69 -2.70
CA CYS A 33 5.13 -10.81 -2.85
C CYS A 33 4.59 -12.18 -2.42
N SER A 34 5.41 -13.24 -2.51
CA SER A 34 5.05 -14.55 -1.97
C SER A 34 5.29 -14.68 -0.46
N ASN A 35 6.15 -13.84 0.13
CA ASN A 35 6.43 -13.82 1.57
C ASN A 35 5.65 -12.69 2.27
N LEU A 36 4.48 -13.03 2.81
CA LEU A 36 3.59 -12.06 3.47
C LEU A 36 4.24 -11.32 4.65
N SER A 37 5.11 -11.98 5.41
CA SER A 37 5.80 -11.36 6.55
C SER A 37 6.79 -10.29 6.07
N ALA A 38 7.56 -10.59 5.01
CA ALA A 38 8.50 -9.63 4.43
C ALA A 38 7.76 -8.45 3.78
N PHE A 39 6.70 -8.72 3.02
CA PHE A 39 5.85 -7.70 2.43
C PHE A 39 5.24 -6.76 3.48
N LYS A 40 4.63 -7.30 4.55
CA LYS A 40 4.07 -6.49 5.63
C LYS A 40 5.14 -5.68 6.37
N SER A 41 6.31 -6.28 6.59
CA SER A 41 7.43 -5.59 7.26
C SER A 41 7.93 -4.41 6.43
N LEU A 42 8.03 -4.57 5.11
CA LEU A 42 8.41 -3.49 4.20
C LEU A 42 7.40 -2.34 4.24
N LEU A 43 6.10 -2.65 4.13
CA LEU A 43 5.06 -1.63 4.19
C LEU A 43 5.04 -0.92 5.55
N ALA A 44 5.19 -1.66 6.65
CA ALA A 44 5.25 -1.07 7.99
C ALA A 44 6.47 -0.14 8.16
N GLN A 45 7.66 -0.56 7.70
CA GLN A 45 8.86 0.27 7.72
C GLN A 45 8.69 1.53 6.87
N SER A 46 8.09 1.38 5.68
CA SER A 46 7.85 2.52 4.78
C SER A 46 6.89 3.54 5.39
N ARG A 47 5.88 3.10 6.16
CA ARG A 47 4.91 3.94 6.88
C ARG A 47 5.52 4.61 8.10
N LYS A 48 6.46 3.95 8.78
CA LYS A 48 7.21 4.55 9.90
C LYS A 48 8.02 5.78 9.44
N LEU A 49 8.47 5.79 8.19
CA LEU A 49 9.13 6.98 7.62
C LEU A 49 8.17 8.17 7.46
N ASP A 50 6.85 7.94 7.41
CA ASP A 50 5.85 9.01 7.37
C ASP A 50 5.76 9.79 8.71
N ASP A 51 6.23 9.21 9.83
CA ASP A 51 6.30 9.91 11.12
C ASP A 51 7.25 11.12 11.05
N ALA A 52 8.33 11.00 10.27
CA ALA A 52 9.26 12.10 10.03
C ALA A 52 8.63 13.22 9.17
N ILE A 53 7.76 12.87 8.22
CA ILE A 53 6.98 13.82 7.43
C ILE A 53 5.99 14.56 8.33
N THR A 54 5.26 13.82 9.17
CA THR A 54 4.31 14.38 10.15
C THR A 54 4.99 15.33 11.13
N THR A 55 6.17 14.97 11.62
CA THR A 55 6.94 15.82 12.55
C THR A 55 7.40 17.11 11.89
N ARG A 56 7.89 17.03 10.64
CA ARG A 56 8.31 18.21 9.86
C ARG A 56 7.13 19.13 9.55
N LEU A 57 5.99 18.57 9.16
CA LEU A 57 4.76 19.34 8.92
C LEU A 57 4.27 20.05 10.18
N ASN A 58 4.28 19.36 11.32
CA ASN A 58 3.93 19.98 12.61
C ASN A 58 4.83 21.17 12.92
N ARG A 59 6.15 21.02 12.74
CA ARG A 59 7.15 22.08 12.95
C ARG A 59 6.92 23.25 12.00
N ALA A 60 6.78 22.98 10.70
CA ALA A 60 6.52 24.00 9.68
C ALA A 60 5.27 24.82 10.03
N SER A 61 4.18 24.14 10.41
CA SER A 61 2.95 24.81 10.82
C SER A 61 3.12 25.67 12.07
N ALA A 62 3.97 25.26 13.01
CA ALA A 62 4.22 26.03 14.24
C ALA A 62 5.02 27.29 13.95
N LEU A 63 6.04 27.20 13.07
CA LEU A 63 6.85 28.33 12.64
C LEU A 63 6.04 29.35 11.82
N ALA A 64 5.18 28.87 10.91
CA ALA A 64 4.30 29.74 10.14
C ALA A 64 3.37 30.56 11.05
N ARG A 65 2.82 29.94 12.10
CA ARG A 65 1.98 30.63 13.10
C ARG A 65 2.77 31.63 13.95
N SER A 66 4.02 31.33 14.31
CA SER A 66 4.81 32.21 15.19
C SER A 66 5.41 33.42 14.47
N HIS A 67 5.75 33.28 13.18
CA HIS A 67 6.41 34.34 12.40
C HIS A 67 5.48 35.10 11.45
N GLY A 68 4.20 34.70 11.33
CA GLY A 68 3.25 35.32 10.40
C GLY A 68 3.67 35.19 8.93
N GLN A 69 4.63 34.30 8.64
CA GLN A 69 5.22 34.14 7.32
C GLN A 69 4.48 33.02 6.58
N PRO A 70 4.13 33.19 5.29
CA PRO A 70 3.51 32.12 4.52
C PRO A 70 4.49 30.95 4.41
N GLY A 71 4.20 29.85 5.11
CA GLY A 71 4.97 28.60 5.08
C GLY A 71 4.87 27.84 3.75
N GLY A 72 4.59 28.53 2.63
CA GLY A 72 4.28 27.91 1.33
C GLY A 72 5.40 27.01 0.81
N GLY A 73 6.67 27.40 0.98
CA GLY A 73 7.83 26.60 0.57
C GLY A 73 8.02 25.33 1.40
N GLU A 74 7.75 25.38 2.71
CA GLU A 74 7.84 24.21 3.59
C GLU A 74 6.67 23.24 3.35
N CYS A 75 5.46 23.77 3.14
CA CYS A 75 4.30 22.98 2.73
C CYS A 75 4.55 22.27 1.40
N GLN A 76 5.11 22.94 0.40
CA GLN A 76 5.48 22.33 -0.88
C GLN A 76 6.50 21.19 -0.71
N ALA A 77 7.57 21.40 0.06
CA ALA A 77 8.59 20.38 0.26
C ALA A 77 8.04 19.14 1.02
N VAL A 78 7.17 19.35 2.01
CA VAL A 78 6.48 18.25 2.72
C VAL A 78 5.52 17.51 1.78
N TRP A 79 4.82 18.24 0.92
CA TRP A 79 3.89 17.68 -0.06
C TRP A 79 4.58 16.74 -1.04
N GLU A 80 5.68 17.18 -1.65
CA GLU A 80 6.46 16.39 -2.60
C GLU A 80 6.91 15.07 -1.97
N GLN A 81 7.41 15.13 -0.73
CA GLN A 81 7.81 13.94 0.00
C GLN A 81 6.62 13.03 0.29
N LEU A 82 5.49 13.59 0.72
CA LEU A 82 4.28 12.80 1.01
C LEU A 82 3.82 12.02 -0.24
N VAL A 83 3.75 12.69 -1.39
CA VAL A 83 3.36 12.09 -2.67
C VAL A 83 4.39 11.07 -3.14
N GLU A 84 5.69 11.34 -2.97
CA GLU A 84 6.75 10.37 -3.28
C GLU A 84 6.59 9.09 -2.45
N ARG A 85 6.38 9.20 -1.12
CA ARG A 85 6.16 8.03 -0.25
C ARG A 85 4.92 7.24 -0.63
N TRP A 86 3.83 7.92 -0.99
CA TRP A 86 2.62 7.27 -1.50
C TRP A 86 2.90 6.52 -2.81
N GLY A 87 3.68 7.13 -3.71
CA GLY A 87 4.11 6.53 -4.97
C GLY A 87 4.91 5.25 -4.76
N GLU A 88 5.94 5.31 -3.92
CA GLU A 88 6.79 4.14 -3.61
C GLU A 88 5.98 2.96 -3.06
N ARG A 89 5.05 3.21 -2.13
CA ARG A 89 4.16 2.14 -1.62
C ARG A 89 3.20 1.65 -2.69
N GLY A 90 2.69 2.54 -3.52
CA GLY A 90 1.83 2.21 -4.67
C GLY A 90 2.53 1.28 -5.66
N GLU A 91 3.81 1.52 -5.95
CA GLU A 91 4.63 0.67 -6.82
C GLU A 91 4.80 -0.75 -6.26
N VAL A 92 5.06 -0.88 -4.96
CA VAL A 92 5.14 -2.19 -4.28
C VAL A 92 3.82 -2.94 -4.39
N LEU A 93 2.71 -2.28 -4.10
CA LEU A 93 1.38 -2.87 -4.17
C LEU A 93 1.03 -3.31 -5.59
N ALA A 94 1.26 -2.45 -6.59
CA ALA A 94 1.00 -2.75 -7.99
C ALA A 94 1.90 -3.86 -8.55
N TYR A 95 3.17 -3.90 -8.12
CA TYR A 95 4.07 -4.98 -8.50
C TYR A 95 3.60 -6.32 -7.94
N CYS A 96 3.25 -6.38 -6.66
CA CYS A 96 2.78 -7.62 -6.06
C CYS A 96 1.44 -8.09 -6.59
N ASP A 97 0.56 -7.18 -6.99
CA ASP A 97 -0.67 -7.52 -7.72
C ASP A 97 -0.38 -8.30 -9.00
N ARG A 98 0.50 -7.76 -9.86
CA ARG A 98 0.91 -8.42 -11.11
C ARG A 98 1.53 -9.79 -10.87
N VAL A 99 2.46 -9.90 -9.91
CA VAL A 99 3.12 -11.17 -9.58
C VAL A 99 2.12 -12.23 -9.09
N LEU A 100 1.16 -11.85 -8.25
CA LEU A 100 0.12 -12.79 -7.76
C LEU A 100 -0.93 -13.12 -8.84
N ALA A 101 -1.19 -12.21 -9.78
CA ALA A 101 -2.03 -12.48 -10.94
C ALA A 101 -1.39 -13.54 -11.86
N GLU A 102 -0.10 -13.40 -12.17
CA GLU A 102 0.66 -14.34 -13.01
C GLU A 102 0.75 -15.73 -12.36
N GLN A 103 1.00 -15.80 -11.06
CA GLN A 103 1.07 -17.08 -10.32
C GLN A 103 -0.28 -17.84 -10.34
N GLY A 104 -1.40 -17.13 -10.27
CA GLY A 104 -2.74 -17.73 -10.32
C GLY A 104 -3.18 -18.21 -11.71
N GLN A 105 -2.60 -17.66 -12.78
CA GLN A 105 -2.91 -18.11 -14.16
C GLN A 105 -2.10 -19.34 -14.57
N GLY A 106 -0.86 -19.48 -14.08
CA GLY A 106 0.01 -20.63 -14.38
C GLY A 106 -0.53 -21.98 -13.89
N THR A 107 -1.33 -21.99 -12.81
CA THR A 107 -1.99 -23.19 -12.28
C THR A 107 -3.23 -23.62 -13.09
N SER A 108 -3.85 -22.70 -13.82
CA SER A 108 -5.08 -22.97 -14.58
C SER A 108 -4.81 -23.53 -15.99
N LYS A 109 -3.73 -23.10 -16.65
CA LYS A 109 -3.36 -23.59 -18.00
C LYS A 109 -2.88 -25.05 -18.05
N GLY A 110 -2.55 -25.67 -16.91
CA GLY A 110 -2.14 -27.07 -16.83
C GLY A 110 -3.30 -28.08 -16.77
N LYS A 111 -4.55 -27.63 -16.67
CA LYS A 111 -5.71 -28.52 -16.41
C LYS A 111 -6.48 -28.96 -17.66
N GLU A 112 -6.10 -28.49 -18.86
CA GLU A 112 -6.84 -28.74 -20.11
C GLU A 112 -6.34 -29.93 -20.95
N ARG A 113 -5.39 -30.76 -20.47
CA ARG A 113 -4.94 -31.97 -21.20
C ARG A 113 -4.58 -33.16 -20.31
N MET A 114 -5.54 -33.69 -19.55
CA MET A 114 -5.42 -35.05 -19.00
C MET A 114 -6.67 -35.86 -19.34
N PRO A 115 -6.53 -37.02 -20.03
CA PRO A 115 -7.62 -37.99 -20.14
C PRO A 115 -7.99 -38.46 -18.74
N GLU A 116 -9.28 -38.73 -18.56
CA GLU A 116 -9.91 -39.22 -17.34
C GLU A 116 -9.36 -40.62 -16.93
N GLU A 117 -8.15 -40.68 -16.36
CA GLU A 117 -7.68 -41.89 -15.67
C GLU A 117 -8.15 -41.87 -14.21
N LYS A 118 -9.25 -42.60 -13.98
CA LYS A 118 -9.71 -43.01 -12.66
C LYS A 118 -8.61 -43.83 -11.99
N GLY A 119 -7.97 -43.29 -10.95
CA GLY A 119 -7.20 -44.14 -10.04
C GLY A 119 -6.13 -43.51 -9.16
N LEU A 120 -5.72 -42.27 -9.37
CA LEU A 120 -4.58 -41.71 -8.64
C LEU A 120 -4.94 -40.47 -7.80
N SER A 121 -4.99 -40.74 -6.49
CA SER A 121 -4.53 -39.90 -5.37
C SER A 121 -5.43 -38.76 -4.88
N ALA A 122 -6.13 -39.02 -3.77
CA ALA A 122 -6.71 -37.98 -2.90
C ALA A 122 -5.65 -36.97 -2.39
N ASP A 123 -4.39 -37.39 -2.28
CA ASP A 123 -3.24 -36.61 -1.80
C ASP A 123 -2.86 -35.47 -2.77
N LEU A 124 -2.97 -35.72 -4.08
CA LEU A 124 -2.78 -34.71 -5.13
C LEU A 124 -3.89 -33.64 -5.12
N GLY A 125 -5.12 -34.05 -4.75
CA GLY A 125 -6.25 -33.15 -4.55
C GLY A 125 -6.09 -32.26 -3.32
N GLU A 126 -5.50 -32.79 -2.24
CA GLU A 126 -5.29 -32.06 -0.99
C GLU A 126 -4.18 -31.00 -1.12
N LEU A 127 -3.06 -31.35 -1.76
CA LEU A 127 -1.98 -30.41 -2.11
C LEU A 127 -2.47 -29.28 -3.04
N GLY A 128 -3.32 -29.61 -4.02
CA GLY A 128 -3.93 -28.62 -4.91
C GLY A 128 -4.86 -27.65 -4.20
N ARG A 129 -5.65 -28.15 -3.24
CA ARG A 129 -6.54 -27.32 -2.39
C ARG A 129 -5.74 -26.40 -1.47
N GLY A 130 -4.65 -26.90 -0.88
CA GLY A 130 -3.75 -26.10 -0.04
C GLY A 130 -3.16 -24.91 -0.80
N ARG A 131 -2.66 -25.15 -2.02
CA ARG A 131 -2.06 -24.09 -2.85
C ARG A 131 -3.06 -23.01 -3.29
N LEU A 132 -4.28 -23.40 -3.68
CA LEU A 132 -5.34 -22.45 -4.00
C LEU A 132 -5.72 -21.60 -2.77
N ALA A 133 -5.79 -22.22 -1.59
CA ALA A 133 -6.05 -21.51 -0.35
C ALA A 133 -4.92 -20.52 0.01
N GLU A 134 -3.66 -20.89 -0.21
CA GLU A 134 -2.51 -19.99 0.00
C GLU A 134 -2.55 -18.77 -0.93
N ASP A 135 -2.85 -18.97 -2.20
CA ASP A 135 -2.91 -17.87 -3.18
C ASP A 135 -4.08 -16.93 -2.88
N ASP A 136 -5.22 -17.47 -2.45
CA ASP A 136 -6.36 -16.67 -1.97
C ASP A 136 -6.02 -15.84 -0.72
N ILE A 137 -5.26 -16.41 0.23
CA ILE A 137 -4.80 -15.68 1.43
C ILE A 137 -3.90 -14.50 1.01
N LYS A 138 -2.96 -14.72 0.08
CA LYS A 138 -2.06 -13.66 -0.41
C LYS A 138 -2.84 -12.54 -1.10
N ARG A 139 -3.81 -12.87 -1.95
CA ARG A 139 -4.68 -11.87 -2.60
C ARG A 139 -5.50 -11.06 -1.61
N ARG A 140 -6.12 -11.73 -0.62
CA ARG A 140 -6.88 -11.04 0.44
C ARG A 140 -6.00 -10.10 1.25
N GLN A 141 -4.77 -10.52 1.56
CA GLN A 141 -3.81 -9.66 2.24
C GLN A 141 -3.49 -8.42 1.39
N LEU A 142 -3.26 -8.58 0.09
CA LEU A 142 -2.97 -7.46 -0.80
C LEU A 142 -4.14 -6.47 -0.89
N VAL A 143 -5.38 -6.97 -1.01
CA VAL A 143 -6.60 -6.14 -0.96
C VAL A 143 -6.70 -5.36 0.35
N THR A 144 -6.37 -6.02 1.46
CA THR A 144 -6.35 -5.37 2.78
C THR A 144 -5.33 -4.25 2.81
N GLU A 145 -4.11 -4.47 2.31
CA GLU A 145 -3.07 -3.42 2.29
C GLU A 145 -3.41 -2.27 1.34
N LEU A 146 -4.09 -2.52 0.23
CA LEU A 146 -4.63 -1.45 -0.63
C LEU A 146 -5.66 -0.59 0.10
N SER A 147 -6.57 -1.23 0.85
CA SER A 147 -7.53 -0.51 1.69
C SER A 147 -6.85 0.26 2.81
N VAL A 148 -5.79 -0.27 3.41
CA VAL A 148 -5.01 0.45 4.42
C VAL A 148 -4.31 1.64 3.79
N GLU A 149 -3.74 1.49 2.59
CA GLU A 149 -3.07 2.57 1.89
C GLU A 149 -4.03 3.71 1.51
N SER A 150 -5.26 3.40 1.08
CA SER A 150 -6.26 4.43 0.80
C SER A 150 -6.62 5.23 2.05
N ILE A 151 -6.76 4.56 3.21
CA ILE A 151 -7.02 5.21 4.50
C ILE A 151 -5.83 6.10 4.90
N ILE A 152 -4.59 5.61 4.75
CA ILE A 152 -3.38 6.38 5.09
C ILE A 152 -3.29 7.63 4.21
N ARG A 153 -3.48 7.50 2.89
CA ARG A 153 -3.48 8.63 1.94
C ARG A 153 -4.53 9.66 2.33
N ALA A 154 -5.77 9.24 2.59
CA ALA A 154 -6.84 10.15 3.00
C ALA A 154 -6.54 10.89 4.31
N ARG A 155 -6.03 10.17 5.33
CA ARG A 155 -5.69 10.78 6.63
C ARG A 155 -4.52 11.74 6.53
N SER A 156 -3.46 11.35 5.82
CA SER A 156 -2.28 12.20 5.65
C SER A 156 -2.57 13.42 4.78
N LEU A 157 -3.43 13.31 3.77
CA LEU A 157 -3.95 14.45 3.02
C LEU A 157 -4.75 15.40 3.91
N SER A 158 -5.71 14.88 4.68
CA SER A 158 -6.51 15.68 5.61
C SER A 158 -5.63 16.41 6.64
N PHE A 159 -4.63 15.71 7.18
CA PHE A 159 -3.67 16.29 8.10
C PHE A 159 -2.82 17.38 7.45
N PHE A 160 -2.35 17.16 6.22
CA PHE A 160 -1.61 18.13 5.44
C PHE A 160 -2.44 19.41 5.19
N LEU A 161 -3.66 19.29 4.67
CA LEU A 161 -4.55 20.42 4.39
C LEU A 161 -4.88 21.22 5.65
N SER A 162 -5.01 20.56 6.81
CA SER A 162 -5.23 21.26 8.09
C SER A 162 -4.09 22.21 8.49
N ARG A 163 -2.88 21.96 7.98
CA ARG A 163 -1.67 22.74 8.30
C ARG A 163 -1.20 23.63 7.16
N CYS A 164 -1.64 23.32 5.94
CA CYS A 164 -1.30 24.02 4.71
C CYS A 164 -2.59 24.37 3.94
N PRO A 165 -3.44 25.27 4.46
CA PRO A 165 -4.76 25.55 3.90
C PRO A 165 -4.71 26.23 2.52
N ASP A 166 -3.68 27.04 2.26
CA ASP A 166 -3.52 27.78 1.00
C ASP A 166 -2.78 26.98 -0.08
N HIS A 167 -2.51 25.68 0.16
CA HIS A 167 -1.79 24.84 -0.78
C HIS A 167 -2.71 24.40 -1.93
N PRO A 168 -2.29 24.53 -3.21
CA PRO A 168 -3.18 24.40 -4.38
C PRO A 168 -3.57 22.95 -4.75
N GLN A 169 -3.79 22.05 -3.80
CA GLN A 169 -4.01 20.62 -4.04
C GLN A 169 -5.28 20.12 -3.35
N ASP A 170 -6.42 20.23 -4.03
CA ASP A 170 -7.64 19.51 -3.61
C ASP A 170 -7.58 18.01 -3.96
N HIS A 171 -6.77 17.63 -4.96
CA HIS A 171 -6.64 16.24 -5.43
C HIS A 171 -5.21 15.93 -5.92
N PRO A 172 -4.37 15.23 -5.14
CA PRO A 172 -3.04 14.84 -5.60
C PRO A 172 -3.13 13.95 -6.85
N PRO A 173 -2.17 14.05 -7.81
CA PRO A 173 -2.01 13.09 -8.90
C PRO A 173 -1.48 11.78 -8.31
N LEU A 174 -2.35 11.05 -7.62
CA LEU A 174 -2.07 9.73 -7.09
C LEU A 174 -1.98 8.77 -8.28
N PRO A 175 -0.96 7.91 -8.37
CA PRO A 175 -1.12 6.68 -9.12
C PRO A 175 -2.38 6.00 -8.59
N GLU A 176 -3.35 5.75 -9.48
CA GLU A 176 -4.56 5.02 -9.11
C GLU A 176 -4.10 3.75 -8.39
N LEU A 177 -4.62 3.54 -7.18
CA LEU A 177 -4.39 2.27 -6.51
C LEU A 177 -4.93 1.17 -7.43
N PRO A 178 -4.20 0.06 -7.60
CA PRO A 178 -4.68 -1.06 -8.40
C PRO A 178 -6.13 -1.40 -8.01
N LYS A 179 -7.04 -1.38 -9.00
CA LYS A 179 -8.43 -1.79 -8.82
C LYS A 179 -8.46 -3.30 -8.69
N LEU A 180 -8.22 -3.79 -7.48
CA LEU A 180 -8.22 -5.21 -7.20
C LEU A 180 -9.68 -5.70 -7.03
N GLY A 181 -10.25 -6.22 -8.12
CA GLY A 181 -11.38 -7.15 -8.12
C GLY A 181 -12.72 -6.68 -7.55
N ALA A 182 -12.91 -5.39 -7.27
CA ALA A 182 -14.19 -4.89 -6.75
C ALA A 182 -15.25 -4.72 -7.84
N ASP A 183 -14.83 -4.51 -9.09
CA ASP A 183 -15.71 -4.06 -10.18
C ASP A 183 -16.33 -5.21 -11.00
N ASP A 184 -15.79 -6.44 -10.92
CA ASP A 184 -16.32 -7.61 -11.64
C ASP A 184 -17.00 -8.66 -10.75
N GLU A 185 -16.91 -8.54 -9.41
CA GLU A 185 -17.78 -9.33 -8.53
C GLU A 185 -19.17 -8.70 -8.52
N THR A 186 -20.06 -9.23 -9.37
CA THR A 186 -21.49 -8.86 -9.33
C THR A 186 -22.03 -9.01 -7.90
N GLU A 187 -22.93 -8.12 -7.50
CA GLU A 187 -23.63 -8.21 -6.20
C GLU A 187 -24.30 -9.58 -5.99
N GLU A 188 -24.60 -10.28 -7.08
CA GLU A 188 -25.10 -11.65 -7.11
C GLU A 188 -24.05 -12.69 -6.67
N GLU A 189 -22.79 -12.56 -7.10
CA GLU A 189 -21.66 -13.39 -6.63
C GLU A 189 -21.44 -13.19 -5.11
N ARG A 190 -21.51 -11.93 -4.65
CA ARG A 190 -21.42 -11.58 -3.23
C ARG A 190 -22.61 -12.12 -2.43
N ARG A 191 -23.81 -12.21 -3.01
CA ARG A 191 -25.00 -12.82 -2.38
C ARG A 191 -24.86 -14.35 -2.30
N ARG A 192 -24.38 -15.00 -3.36
CA ARG A 192 -24.10 -16.45 -3.39
C ARG A 192 -23.10 -16.85 -2.31
N ARG A 193 -21.99 -16.10 -2.14
CA ARG A 193 -20.99 -16.34 -1.10
C ARG A 193 -21.53 -16.19 0.32
N ARG A 194 -22.50 -15.30 0.54
CA ARG A 194 -23.19 -15.14 1.83
C ARG A 194 -24.29 -16.19 2.07
N GLY A 195 -24.45 -17.15 1.16
CA GLY A 195 -25.48 -18.19 1.26
C GLY A 195 -26.90 -17.64 1.28
N ARG A 196 -27.10 -16.40 0.82
CA ARG A 196 -28.42 -15.75 0.79
C ARG A 196 -29.11 -16.01 -0.54
N ASP A 197 -30.32 -16.55 -0.47
CA ASP A 197 -31.21 -16.60 -1.62
C ASP A 197 -31.67 -15.17 -2.02
N ALA A 198 -32.35 -15.06 -3.16
CA ALA A 198 -32.86 -13.79 -3.68
C ALA A 198 -33.87 -13.08 -2.74
N ARG A 199 -34.29 -13.75 -1.65
CA ARG A 199 -35.21 -13.23 -0.63
C ARG A 199 -34.51 -12.96 0.71
N GLY A 200 -33.19 -13.07 0.76
CA GLY A 200 -32.38 -12.75 1.93
C GLY A 200 -32.32 -13.84 3.00
N GLY A 201 -32.80 -15.06 2.72
CA GLY A 201 -32.72 -16.21 3.63
C GLY A 201 -31.39 -16.95 3.50
N VAL A 202 -30.77 -17.31 4.63
CA VAL A 202 -29.51 -18.08 4.66
C VAL A 202 -29.84 -19.56 4.50
N ARG A 203 -29.36 -20.19 3.44
CA ARG A 203 -29.58 -21.63 3.18
C ARG A 203 -28.54 -22.46 3.92
N TRP A 204 -28.91 -23.00 5.08
CA TRP A 204 -28.17 -24.07 5.74
C TRP A 204 -28.53 -25.39 5.04
N GLY A 205 -27.61 -25.96 4.26
CA GLY A 205 -27.74 -27.30 3.68
C GLY A 205 -27.16 -28.33 4.64
N GLY A 206 -27.94 -29.37 4.95
CA GLY A 206 -27.53 -30.56 5.70
C GLY A 206 -26.76 -31.58 4.87
#